data_AF-A0AA89Q170-F1
#
_entry.id   AF-A0AA89Q170-F1
#
_cell.length_a   1.000
_cell.length_b   1.000
_cell.length_c   1.000
_cell.angle_alpha   90.00
_cell.angle_beta   90.00
_cell.angle_gamma   90.00
#
_symmetry.space_group_name_H-M   'P 1'
#
loop_
_entity.id
_entity.type
_entity.pdbx_description
1 polymer ?
#
loop_
_entity_poly.entity_id
_entity_poly.type
_entity_poly.pdbx_seq_one_letter_code
_entity_poly.pdbx_strand_id
1 'polypeptide(L)'
;MAVIPTARSTGAHGLRRETHRRADRPEAPARWERPALAAVLGVAALLYAWGMGHAAIHPYYSAAIRSMATSWRAFFFGGLDTSGSITLDKVPGAFWPDALSVWIFGPHTWAARRSM
;
A
#
# COMPACT_ATOMS: atom_id res chain seq x y z
N MET A 1 29.75 36.51 65.54
CA MET A 1 28.39 36.57 64.96
C MET A 1 28.51 36.37 63.46
N ALA A 2 28.43 35.12 62.99
CA ALA A 2 28.43 34.77 61.58
C ALA A 2 27.51 33.54 61.43
N VAL A 3 26.32 33.78 60.91
CA VAL A 3 25.30 32.75 60.67
C VAL A 3 25.62 32.09 59.35
N ILE A 4 25.87 30.78 59.36
CA ILE A 4 26.01 29.96 58.14
C ILE A 4 24.61 29.78 57.55
N PRO A 5 24.31 30.25 56.33
CA PRO A 5 23.04 29.94 55.70
C PRO A 5 23.08 28.48 55.22
N THR A 6 22.17 27.66 55.75
CA THR A 6 21.88 26.33 55.24
C THR A 6 21.37 26.45 53.80
N ALA A 7 21.98 25.68 52.90
CA ALA A 7 21.62 25.69 51.48
C ALA A 7 20.13 25.34 51.30
N ARG A 8 19.44 26.16 50.49
CA ARG A 8 18.03 26.00 50.12
C ARG A 8 17.77 24.68 49.43
N SER A 9 16.58 24.14 49.69
CA SER A 9 15.97 22.99 49.04
C SER A 9 16.04 23.05 47.51
N THR A 10 16.66 22.04 46.90
CA THR A 10 16.52 21.74 45.47
C THR A 10 15.17 21.07 45.23
N GLY A 11 14.13 21.89 45.07
CA GLY A 11 12.77 21.46 44.72
C GLY A 11 12.36 21.95 43.35
N ALA A 12 13.08 21.57 42.28
CA ALA A 12 12.77 22.00 40.91
C ALA A 12 12.66 20.82 39.91
N HIS A 13 12.30 19.63 40.36
CA HIS A 13 12.13 18.45 39.48
C HIS A 13 10.66 18.08 39.17
N GLY A 14 9.67 18.79 39.73
CA GLY A 14 8.25 18.43 39.54
C GLY A 14 7.58 19.04 38.31
N LEU A 15 7.94 20.25 37.91
CA LEU A 15 7.08 21.06 37.02
C LEU A 15 7.25 20.78 35.52
N ARG A 16 8.31 20.04 35.11
CA ARG A 16 8.56 19.70 33.70
C ARG A 16 7.87 18.40 33.25
N ARG A 17 7.33 17.61 34.20
CA ARG A 17 6.71 16.30 33.90
C ARG A 17 5.21 16.37 33.65
N GLU A 18 4.53 17.42 34.13
CA GLU A 18 3.07 17.54 34.03
C GLU A 18 2.59 18.07 32.67
N THR A 19 3.40 18.87 31.98
CA THR A 19 3.04 19.40 30.65
C THR A 19 2.97 18.31 29.59
N HIS A 20 3.77 17.25 29.72
CA HIS A 20 3.82 16.16 28.74
C HIS A 20 2.71 15.13 28.92
N ARG A 21 2.05 15.07 30.09
CA ARG A 21 0.99 14.09 30.38
C ARG A 21 -0.39 14.50 29.86
N ARG A 22 -0.58 15.78 29.50
CA ARG A 22 -1.84 16.28 28.93
C ARG A 22 -1.95 16.10 27.41
N ALA A 23 -0.83 15.89 26.71
CA ALA A 23 -0.81 15.71 25.26
C ALA A 23 -1.20 14.29 24.80
N ASP A 24 -1.34 13.35 25.75
CA ASP A 24 -1.55 11.92 25.48
C ASP A 24 -2.98 11.46 25.84
N ARG A 25 -3.96 12.36 25.73
CA ARG A 25 -5.36 11.92 25.62
C ARG A 25 -5.57 11.47 24.18
N PRO A 26 -5.97 10.21 23.92
CA PRO A 26 -6.42 9.84 22.58
C PRO A 26 -7.63 10.72 22.26
N GLU A 27 -7.43 11.75 21.44
CA GLU A 27 -8.55 12.49 20.85
C GLU A 27 -9.38 11.45 20.09
N ALA A 28 -10.64 11.31 20.48
CA ALA A 28 -11.54 10.40 19.79
C ALA A 28 -11.53 10.81 18.31
N PRO A 29 -11.24 9.88 17.37
CA PRO A 29 -11.07 10.23 15.95
C PRO A 29 -12.30 11.00 15.49
N ALA A 30 -12.06 12.17 14.88
CA ALA A 30 -13.15 13.03 14.45
C ALA A 30 -14.03 12.24 13.48
N ARG A 31 -15.35 12.26 13.67
CA ARG A 31 -16.30 11.46 12.88
C ARG A 31 -16.21 11.71 11.37
N TRP A 32 -15.60 12.83 10.98
CA TRP A 32 -15.33 13.26 9.61
C TRP A 32 -14.09 12.63 8.96
N GLU A 33 -13.17 12.05 9.74
CA GLU A 33 -11.96 11.40 9.21
C GLU A 33 -12.29 10.23 8.29
N ARG A 34 -13.25 9.39 8.69
CA ARG A 34 -13.68 8.22 7.91
C ARG A 34 -14.32 8.59 6.57
N PRO A 35 -15.31 9.50 6.49
CA PRO A 35 -15.87 9.91 5.22
C PRO A 35 -14.88 10.71 4.37
N ALA A 36 -14.01 11.53 4.96
CA ALA A 36 -12.96 12.22 4.22
C ALA A 36 -11.97 11.22 3.58
N LEU A 37 -11.53 10.20 4.33
CA LEU A 37 -10.68 9.13 3.82
C LEU A 37 -11.39 8.35 2.69
N ALA A 38 -12.67 8.01 2.87
CA ALA A 38 -13.46 7.33 1.85
C ALA A 38 -13.59 8.19 0.56
N ALA A 39 -13.78 9.50 0.70
CA ALA A 39 -13.83 10.41 -0.44
C ALA A 39 -12.49 10.47 -1.17
N VAL A 40 -11.36 10.57 -0.46
CA VAL A 40 -10.01 10.55 -1.04
C VAL A 40 -9.76 9.23 -1.79
N LEU A 41 -10.09 8.08 -1.18
CA LEU A 41 -9.96 6.77 -1.83
C LEU A 41 -10.87 6.66 -3.06
N GLY A 42 -12.09 7.16 -3.00
CA GLY A 42 -13.03 7.16 -4.11
C GLY A 42 -12.54 8.00 -5.29
N VAL A 43 -12.05 9.21 -5.03
CA VAL A 43 -11.45 10.08 -6.05
C VAL A 43 -10.21 9.44 -6.65
N ALA A 44 -9.32 8.89 -5.81
CA ALA A 44 -8.14 8.18 -6.28
C ALA A 44 -8.51 7.01 -7.19
N ALA A 45 -9.47 6.18 -6.78
CA ALA A 45 -9.95 5.06 -7.59
C ALA A 45 -10.52 5.52 -8.95
N LEU A 46 -11.31 6.60 -8.96
CA LEU A 46 -11.87 7.19 -10.18
C LEU A 46 -10.78 7.72 -11.12
N LEU A 47 -9.78 8.43 -10.60
CA LEU A 47 -8.68 8.95 -11.41
C LEU A 47 -7.81 7.82 -11.98
N TYR A 48 -7.52 6.80 -11.18
CA TYR A 48 -6.82 5.60 -11.65
C TYR A 48 -7.63 4.86 -12.73
N ALA A 49 -8.96 4.78 -12.57
CA ALA A 49 -9.84 4.16 -13.54
C ALA A 49 -9.96 4.98 -14.84
N TRP A 50 -10.04 6.31 -14.75
CA TRP A 50 -10.16 7.21 -15.89
C TRP A 50 -8.91 7.20 -16.77
N GLY A 51 -7.73 7.10 -16.16
CA GLY A 51 -6.46 6.95 -16.86
C GLY A 51 -6.25 5.58 -17.52
N MET A 52 -7.25 4.68 -17.51
CA MET A 52 -7.04 3.29 -17.90
C MET A 52 -6.83 3.03 -19.40
N GLY A 53 -7.02 4.01 -20.28
CA GLY A 53 -6.91 3.82 -21.73
C GLY A 53 -5.53 4.08 -22.35
N HIS A 54 -4.64 4.79 -21.65
CA HIS A 54 -3.50 5.48 -22.30
C HIS A 54 -2.12 4.79 -22.18
N ALA A 55 -2.04 3.56 -21.67
CA ALA A 55 -0.75 2.90 -21.42
C ALA A 55 -0.59 1.69 -22.35
N ALA A 56 0.55 1.64 -23.04
CA ALA A 56 0.90 0.56 -23.95
C ALA A 56 1.24 -0.72 -23.16
N ILE A 57 0.68 -1.85 -23.57
CA ILE A 57 0.94 -3.17 -22.97
C ILE A 57 2.11 -3.81 -23.70
N HIS A 58 3.16 -4.18 -22.98
CA HIS A 58 4.28 -4.91 -23.58
C HIS A 58 3.88 -6.36 -23.91
N PRO A 59 4.13 -6.85 -25.14
CA PRO A 59 3.77 -8.20 -25.56
C PRO A 59 4.32 -9.30 -24.63
N TYR A 60 5.54 -9.13 -24.12
CA TYR A 60 6.20 -10.07 -23.22
C TYR A 60 5.39 -10.32 -21.93
N TYR A 61 4.92 -9.26 -21.29
CA TYR A 61 4.12 -9.39 -20.07
C TYR A 61 2.70 -9.85 -20.34
N SER A 62 2.12 -9.45 -21.49
CA SER A 62 0.80 -9.93 -21.88
C SER A 62 0.77 -11.44 -22.13
N ALA A 63 1.86 -12.00 -22.67
CA ALA A 63 2.03 -13.43 -22.87
C ALA A 63 2.14 -14.15 -21.51
N ALA A 64 2.89 -13.57 -20.56
CA ALA A 64 2.99 -14.12 -19.22
C ALA A 64 1.65 -14.11 -18.50
N ILE A 65 0.91 -12.99 -18.51
CA ILE A 65 -0.43 -12.90 -17.91
C ILE A 65 -1.38 -13.95 -18.51
N ARG A 66 -1.31 -14.19 -19.83
CA ARG A 66 -2.10 -15.22 -20.50
C ARG A 66 -1.71 -16.64 -20.07
N SER A 67 -0.43 -16.93 -19.92
CA SER A 67 0.05 -18.21 -19.39
C SER A 67 -0.39 -18.41 -17.94
N MET A 68 -0.24 -17.38 -17.10
CA MET A 68 -0.71 -17.36 -15.71
C MET A 68 -2.23 -17.56 -15.62
N ALA A 69 -3.00 -17.00 -16.55
CA ALA A 69 -4.44 -17.17 -16.62
C ALA A 69 -4.88 -18.55 -17.17
N THR A 70 -3.97 -19.40 -17.64
CA THR A 70 -4.32 -20.74 -18.17
C THR A 70 -3.74 -21.88 -17.35
N SER A 71 -2.68 -21.63 -16.56
CA SER A 71 -2.03 -22.63 -15.73
C SER A 71 -1.84 -22.13 -14.29
N TRP A 72 -2.35 -22.89 -13.33
CA TRP A 72 -2.12 -22.66 -11.90
C TRP A 72 -0.63 -22.63 -11.54
N ARG A 73 0.19 -23.42 -12.23
CA ARG A 73 1.64 -23.42 -12.01
C ARG A 73 2.27 -22.12 -12.51
N ALA A 74 1.88 -21.67 -13.70
CA ALA A 74 2.34 -20.37 -14.21
C ALA A 74 1.87 -19.22 -13.31
N PHE A 75 0.64 -19.29 -12.76
CA PHE A 75 0.09 -18.30 -11.84
C PHE A 75 0.94 -18.10 -10.58
N PHE A 76 1.32 -19.18 -9.89
CA PHE A 76 2.12 -19.05 -8.66
C PHE A 76 3.57 -18.66 -8.91
N PHE A 77 4.17 -19.15 -10.01
CA PHE A 77 5.60 -18.94 -10.29
C PHE A 77 5.91 -17.78 -11.25
N GLY A 78 4.89 -17.14 -11.85
CA GLY A 78 5.11 -16.10 -12.86
C GLY A 78 5.70 -16.67 -14.15
N GLY A 79 5.15 -17.79 -14.61
CA GLY A 79 5.62 -18.50 -15.80
C GLY A 79 5.18 -17.83 -17.09
N LEU A 80 6.12 -17.57 -18.00
CA LEU A 80 5.83 -17.11 -19.36
C LEU A 80 5.18 -18.22 -20.19
N ASP A 81 5.49 -19.48 -19.88
CA ASP A 81 4.90 -20.65 -20.50
C ASP A 81 4.23 -21.58 -19.46
N THR A 82 3.28 -22.38 -19.92
CA THR A 82 2.48 -23.29 -19.09
C THR A 82 3.26 -24.55 -18.69
N SER A 83 4.32 -24.91 -19.43
CA SER A 83 5.29 -25.96 -19.09
C SER A 83 6.28 -25.54 -18.00
N GLY A 84 6.28 -24.27 -17.57
CA GLY A 84 7.16 -23.73 -16.52
C GLY A 84 8.64 -23.82 -16.88
N SER A 85 8.97 -23.72 -18.17
CA SER A 85 10.35 -23.72 -18.67
C SER A 85 10.99 -22.33 -18.58
N ILE A 86 10.19 -21.27 -18.61
CA ILE A 86 10.58 -19.86 -18.63
C ILE A 86 9.73 -19.11 -17.60
N THR A 87 10.40 -18.48 -16.64
CA THR A 87 9.80 -17.59 -15.64
C THR A 87 10.15 -16.15 -15.92
N LEU A 88 9.32 -15.23 -15.42
CA LEU A 88 9.68 -13.82 -15.33
C LEU A 88 10.80 -13.63 -14.30
N ASP A 89 11.67 -12.66 -14.54
CA ASP A 89 12.66 -12.16 -13.57
C ASP A 89 12.01 -11.37 -12.42
N LYS A 90 10.77 -10.91 -12.64
CA LYS A 90 9.98 -10.11 -11.72
C LYS A 90 9.18 -10.98 -10.75
N VAL A 91 8.91 -10.44 -9.57
CA VAL A 91 8.08 -11.10 -8.55
C VAL A 91 6.67 -11.35 -9.12
N PRO A 92 6.17 -12.59 -9.10
CA PRO A 92 4.89 -12.96 -9.73
C PRO A 92 3.67 -12.20 -9.18
N GLY A 93 3.75 -11.75 -7.93
CA GLY A 93 2.70 -10.96 -7.27
C GLY A 93 2.36 -9.65 -7.97
N ALA A 94 3.26 -9.11 -8.80
CA ALA A 94 2.97 -7.92 -9.61
C ALA A 94 1.88 -8.18 -10.68
N PHE A 95 1.80 -9.42 -11.18
CA PHE A 95 0.92 -9.82 -12.28
C PHE A 95 -0.33 -10.57 -11.83
N TRP A 96 -0.44 -10.97 -10.56
CA TRP A 96 -1.64 -11.63 -10.04
C TRP A 96 -2.92 -10.83 -10.24
N PRO A 97 -2.97 -9.51 -9.96
CA PRO A 97 -4.18 -8.73 -10.21
C PRO A 97 -4.60 -8.76 -11.68
N ASP A 98 -3.63 -8.71 -12.61
CA ASP A 98 -3.90 -8.80 -14.05
C ASP A 98 -4.38 -10.20 -14.46
N ALA A 99 -3.70 -11.26 -14.00
CA ALA A 99 -4.10 -12.63 -14.30
C ALA A 99 -5.47 -12.98 -13.74
N LEU A 100 -5.79 -12.51 -12.53
CA LEU A 100 -7.13 -12.65 -11.92
C LEU A 100 -8.18 -11.85 -12.69
N SER A 101 -7.86 -10.64 -13.13
CA SER A 101 -8.75 -9.84 -13.96
C SER A 101 -9.04 -10.53 -15.29
N VAL A 102 -8.03 -11.15 -15.91
CA VAL A 102 -8.20 -11.97 -17.13
C VAL A 102 -9.01 -13.23 -16.86
N TRP A 103 -8.95 -13.83 -15.67
CA TRP A 103 -9.86 -14.92 -15.28
C TRP A 103 -11.31 -14.49 -15.18
N ILE A 104 -11.57 -13.33 -14.56
CA ILE A 104 -12.94 -12.86 -14.30
C ILE A 104 -13.58 -12.30 -15.55
N PHE A 105 -12.81 -11.55 -16.34
CA PHE A 105 -13.33 -10.77 -17.46
C PHE A 105 -12.92 -11.32 -18.82
N GLY A 106 -12.00 -12.28 -18.89
CA GLY A 106 -11.44 -12.78 -20.14
C GLY A 106 -10.25 -11.93 -20.63
N PRO A 107 -9.62 -12.32 -21.76
CA PRO A 107 -8.38 -11.72 -22.26
C PRO A 107 -8.62 -10.38 -22.96
N HIS A 108 -9.20 -9.42 -22.24
CA HIS A 108 -9.36 -8.06 -22.71
C HIS A 108 -8.13 -7.21 -22.38
N THR A 109 -7.82 -6.23 -23.24
CA THR A 109 -6.67 -5.33 -23.06
C THR A 109 -6.75 -4.52 -21.76
N TRP A 110 -7.94 -4.18 -21.29
CA TRP A 110 -8.12 -3.51 -20.01
C TRP A 110 -7.89 -4.41 -18.79
N ALA A 111 -8.00 -5.74 -18.96
CA ALA A 111 -7.84 -6.70 -17.87
C ALA A 111 -6.37 -7.04 -17.56
N ALA A 112 -5.46 -6.91 -18.54
CA ALA A 112 -4.06 -7.32 -18.44
C ALA A 112 -3.04 -6.15 -18.35
N ARG A 113 -3.50 -4.95 -18.01
CA ARG A 113 -2.78 -3.69 -18.25
C ARG A 113 -1.76 -3.28 -17.17
N ARG A 114 -1.74 -3.90 -15.99
CA ARG A 114 -0.89 -3.46 -14.86
C ARG A 114 0.59 -3.88 -14.96
N SER A 115 0.95 -4.64 -15.98
CA SER A 115 2.33 -5.09 -16.19
C SER A 115 3.27 -3.99 -16.73
N MET A 116 3.90 -3.27 -15.80
CA MET A 116 5.06 -2.38 -16.01
C MET A 116 6.35 -3.15 -16.25
#